data_AF-A0A3D9CVF2-F1
#
_entry.id   AF-A0A3D9CVF2-F1
#
_cell.length_a   1.000
_cell.length_b   1.000
_cell.length_c   1.000
_cell.angle_alpha   90.00
_cell.angle_beta   90.00
_cell.angle_gamma   90.00
#
_symmetry.space_group_name_H-M   'P 1'
#
loop_
_entity.id
_entity.type
_entity.pdbx_description
1 polymer ?
#
loop_
_entity_poly.entity_id
_entity_poly.type
_entity_poly.pdbx_seq_one_letter_code
_entity_poly.pdbx_strand_id
1 'polypeptide(L)'
;MSLLDLITGSTGNQVAEQVENKFGISKNQIIALLVVAAPLVISYLKKKSENTEEADKLNATLDKHHDGSILNNPAQALERESEGNSILDHIFGGNKANVENQLSANTGISMDKIGPVLATLAPVIMGYIGQQKQASNVNSGGGLGDLLGGILGGSAQEAQASNNPLSDILGSVIGGATQSSGGGLGDILGSVLGGGNQQQQSQQGGLGGLLGSIFGK
;
A
#
# COMPACT_ATOMS: atom_id res chain seq x y z
N MET A 1 -11.96 -7.60 -13.01
CA MET A 1 -10.67 -8.26 -12.77
C MET A 1 -10.17 -7.74 -11.44
N SER A 2 -9.87 -8.63 -10.50
CA SER A 2 -9.33 -8.21 -9.21
C SER A 2 -7.85 -7.86 -9.28
N LEU A 3 -7.35 -7.19 -8.25
CA LEU A 3 -5.91 -6.92 -8.09
C LEU A 3 -5.14 -8.25 -7.99
N LEU A 4 -5.72 -9.24 -7.31
CA LEU A 4 -5.13 -10.56 -7.18
C LEU A 4 -5.04 -11.26 -8.54
N ASP A 5 -6.12 -11.24 -9.32
CA ASP A 5 -6.13 -11.77 -10.69
C ASP A 5 -5.07 -11.12 -11.58
N LEU A 6 -4.87 -9.80 -11.46
CA LEU A 6 -3.84 -9.11 -12.23
C LEU A 6 -2.43 -9.61 -11.87
N ILE A 7 -2.16 -9.74 -10.57
CA ILE A 7 -0.85 -10.14 -10.03
C ILE A 7 -0.56 -11.61 -10.37
N THR A 8 -1.54 -12.50 -10.22
CA THR A 8 -1.37 -13.95 -10.46
C THR A 8 -1.66 -14.37 -11.89
N GLY A 9 -2.29 -13.50 -12.68
CA GLY A 9 -2.66 -13.74 -14.08
C GLY A 9 -1.53 -13.51 -15.07
N SER A 10 -1.82 -13.60 -16.36
CA SER A 10 -0.80 -13.52 -17.43
C SER A 10 0.02 -12.23 -17.37
N THR A 11 -0.62 -11.08 -17.15
CA THR A 11 0.05 -9.77 -17.08
C THR A 11 1.04 -9.72 -15.92
N GLY A 12 0.63 -10.06 -14.70
CA GLY A 12 1.53 -10.08 -13.54
C GLY A 12 2.67 -11.08 -13.69
N ASN A 13 2.40 -12.25 -14.29
CA ASN A 13 3.42 -13.24 -14.61
C ASN A 13 4.46 -12.71 -15.61
N GLN A 14 4.03 -11.98 -16.65
CA GLN A 14 4.93 -11.37 -17.63
C GLN A 14 5.79 -10.26 -17.00
N VAL A 15 5.18 -9.35 -16.22
CA VAL A 15 5.93 -8.33 -15.48
C VAL A 15 6.98 -8.98 -14.58
N ALA A 16 6.59 -10.02 -13.84
CA ALA A 16 7.50 -10.70 -12.92
C ALA A 16 8.67 -11.38 -13.65
N GLU A 17 8.43 -12.00 -14.81
CA GLU A 17 9.50 -12.57 -15.63
C GLU A 17 10.48 -11.48 -16.15
N GLN A 18 9.97 -10.32 -16.56
CA GLN A 18 10.78 -9.20 -17.00
C GLN A 18 11.66 -8.63 -15.88
N VAL A 19 11.08 -8.47 -14.68
CA VAL A 19 11.79 -8.01 -13.48
C VAL A 19 12.81 -9.05 -13.01
N GLU A 20 12.46 -10.33 -13.06
CA GLU A 20 13.37 -11.43 -12.75
C GLU A 20 14.62 -11.40 -13.63
N ASN A 21 14.43 -11.27 -14.94
CA ASN A 21 15.53 -11.20 -15.91
C ASN A 21 16.43 -9.97 -15.70
N LYS A 22 15.87 -8.82 -15.31
CA LYS A 22 16.64 -7.58 -15.09
C LYS A 22 17.37 -7.56 -13.75
N PHE A 23 16.73 -8.02 -12.68
CA PHE A 23 17.22 -7.83 -11.30
C PHE A 23 17.73 -9.13 -10.64
N GLY A 24 17.53 -10.28 -11.28
CA GLY A 24 17.91 -11.59 -10.72
C GLY A 24 17.16 -11.90 -9.42
N ILE A 25 15.85 -11.60 -9.41
CA ILE A 25 14.96 -11.85 -8.28
C ILE A 25 13.93 -12.87 -8.73
N SER A 26 13.66 -13.89 -7.92
CA SER A 26 12.72 -14.92 -8.33
C SER A 26 11.32 -14.35 -8.54
N LYS A 27 10.61 -14.90 -9.51
CA LYS A 27 9.19 -14.60 -9.75
C LYS A 27 8.33 -14.65 -8.49
N ASN A 28 8.57 -15.64 -7.62
CA ASN A 28 7.83 -15.78 -6.35
C ASN A 28 8.04 -14.60 -5.41
N GLN A 29 9.27 -14.07 -5.31
CA GLN A 29 9.56 -12.89 -4.50
C GLN A 29 8.91 -11.64 -5.09
N ILE A 30 8.84 -11.52 -6.42
CA ILE A 30 8.17 -10.40 -7.09
C ILE A 30 6.65 -10.44 -6.88
N ILE A 31 6.04 -11.63 -6.97
CA ILE A 31 4.63 -11.82 -6.65
C ILE A 31 4.36 -11.48 -5.18
N ALA A 32 5.18 -12.00 -4.25
CA ALA A 32 5.06 -11.68 -2.83
C ALA A 32 5.20 -10.16 -2.57
N LEU A 33 6.10 -9.50 -3.28
CA LEU A 33 6.23 -8.05 -3.23
C LEU A 33 4.96 -7.35 -3.69
N LEU A 34 4.40 -7.71 -4.86
CA LEU A 34 3.17 -7.09 -5.37
C LEU A 34 1.98 -7.28 -4.41
N VAL A 35 1.87 -8.46 -3.80
CA VAL A 35 0.84 -8.82 -2.82
C VAL A 35 0.84 -7.89 -1.60
N VAL A 36 2.02 -7.44 -1.15
CA VAL A 36 2.18 -6.55 0.01
C VAL A 36 2.20 -5.08 -0.42
N ALA A 37 2.96 -4.77 -1.46
CA ALA A 37 3.20 -3.41 -1.91
C ALA A 37 1.99 -2.78 -2.59
N ALA A 38 1.21 -3.52 -3.39
CA ALA A 38 0.08 -2.92 -4.10
C ALA A 38 -1.02 -2.41 -3.14
N PRO A 39 -1.48 -3.19 -2.14
CA PRO A 39 -2.38 -2.67 -1.11
C PRO A 39 -1.79 -1.48 -0.35
N LEU A 40 -0.49 -1.51 -0.04
CA LEU A 40 0.19 -0.41 0.65
C LEU A 40 0.18 0.88 -0.18
N VAL A 41 0.57 0.81 -1.46
CA VAL A 41 0.54 1.93 -2.41
C VAL A 41 -0.87 2.51 -2.50
N ILE A 42 -1.88 1.66 -2.69
CA ILE A 42 -3.29 2.07 -2.79
C ILE A 42 -3.76 2.73 -1.49
N SER A 43 -3.35 2.21 -0.32
CA SER A 43 -3.69 2.80 0.98
C SER A 43 -3.10 4.20 1.16
N TYR A 44 -1.84 4.42 0.75
CA TYR A 44 -1.22 5.75 0.80
C TYR A 44 -1.89 6.72 -0.18
N LEU A 45 -2.21 6.27 -1.39
CA LEU A 45 -2.95 7.06 -2.38
C LEU A 45 -4.34 7.44 -1.89
N LYS A 46 -5.05 6.50 -1.24
CA LYS A 46 -6.34 6.76 -0.61
C LYS A 46 -6.22 7.85 0.44
N LYS A 47 -5.25 7.74 1.36
CA LYS A 47 -4.98 8.75 2.40
C LYS A 47 -4.72 10.12 1.77
N LYS A 48 -3.91 10.18 0.72
CA LYS A 48 -3.61 11.44 0.01
C LYS A 48 -4.84 12.02 -0.68
N SER A 49 -5.70 11.17 -1.23
CA SER A 49 -6.93 11.58 -1.93
C SER A 49 -8.01 12.12 -0.97
N GLU A 50 -7.82 12.02 0.35
CA GLU A 50 -8.64 12.76 1.33
C GLU A 50 -8.39 14.27 1.24
N ASN A 51 -7.23 14.69 0.70
CA ASN A 51 -6.96 16.06 0.30
C ASN A 51 -7.41 16.26 -1.16
N THR A 52 -8.30 17.23 -1.39
CA THR A 52 -8.87 17.51 -2.72
C THR A 52 -7.81 17.85 -3.78
N GLU A 53 -6.77 18.61 -3.43
CA GLU A 53 -5.71 19.00 -4.37
C GLU A 53 -4.87 17.80 -4.82
N GLU A 54 -4.52 16.93 -3.86
CA GLU A 54 -3.78 15.69 -4.15
C GLU A 54 -4.64 14.70 -4.94
N ALA A 55 -5.95 14.62 -4.64
CA ALA A 55 -6.91 13.82 -5.39
C ALA A 55 -7.00 14.29 -6.86
N ASP A 56 -7.05 15.59 -7.11
CA ASP A 56 -7.12 16.15 -8.46
C ASP A 56 -5.81 15.93 -9.25
N LYS A 57 -4.65 16.08 -8.59
CA LYS A 57 -3.34 15.75 -9.18
C LYS A 57 -3.28 14.27 -9.55
N LEU A 58 -3.70 13.39 -8.64
CA LEU A 58 -3.72 11.96 -8.88
C LEU A 58 -4.68 11.63 -10.03
N ASN A 59 -5.86 12.23 -10.06
CA ASN A 59 -6.86 12.06 -11.11
C ASN A 59 -6.28 12.42 -12.49
N ALA A 60 -5.59 13.57 -12.60
CA ALA A 60 -4.95 14.03 -13.82
C ALA A 60 -3.77 13.14 -14.26
N THR A 61 -2.98 12.63 -13.32
CA THR A 61 -1.88 11.69 -13.59
C THR A 61 -2.41 10.36 -14.12
N LEU A 62 -3.48 9.84 -13.52
CA LEU A 62 -4.13 8.61 -13.98
C LEU A 62 -4.71 8.76 -15.39
N ASP A 63 -5.28 9.92 -15.73
CA ASP A 63 -5.79 10.20 -17.08
C ASP A 63 -4.70 10.30 -18.15
N LYS A 64 -3.54 10.86 -17.79
CA LYS A 64 -2.49 11.18 -18.76
C LYS A 64 -1.46 10.07 -18.96
N HIS A 65 -1.14 9.32 -17.91
CA HIS A 65 0.06 8.48 -17.89
C HIS A 65 -0.19 7.03 -17.46
N HIS A 66 -1.38 6.73 -16.93
CA HIS A 66 -1.67 5.42 -16.33
C HIS A 66 -3.09 4.94 -16.62
N ASP A 67 -3.54 5.10 -17.86
CA ASP A 67 -4.86 4.65 -18.35
C ASP A 67 -5.03 3.11 -18.40
N GLY A 68 -4.00 2.35 -18.05
CA GLY A 68 -3.98 0.89 -18.12
C GLY A 68 -3.29 0.33 -19.36
N SER A 69 -2.83 1.17 -20.29
CA SER A 69 -2.06 0.73 -21.48
C SER A 69 -0.83 -0.13 -21.14
N ILE A 70 -0.15 0.17 -20.02
CA ILE A 70 1.00 -0.61 -19.53
C ILE A 70 0.65 -2.08 -19.22
N LEU A 71 -0.61 -2.39 -18.91
CA LEU A 71 -1.06 -3.75 -18.61
C LEU A 71 -1.13 -4.61 -19.88
N ASN A 72 -1.28 -3.97 -21.05
CA ASN A 72 -1.26 -4.61 -22.36
C ASN A 72 0.18 -4.75 -22.91
N ASN A 73 1.12 -3.95 -22.40
CA ASN A 73 2.54 -4.06 -22.74
C ASN A 73 3.45 -4.00 -21.49
N PRO A 74 3.46 -5.07 -20.69
CA PRO A 74 4.29 -5.19 -19.48
C PRO A 74 5.77 -4.87 -19.66
N ALA A 75 6.31 -5.10 -20.85
CA ALA A 75 7.72 -4.86 -21.15
C ALA A 75 8.12 -3.38 -20.97
N GLN A 76 7.18 -2.44 -21.16
CA GLN A 76 7.41 -1.01 -20.96
C GLN A 76 7.65 -0.65 -19.49
N ALA A 77 7.25 -1.50 -18.54
CA ALA A 77 7.48 -1.24 -17.12
C ALA A 77 8.97 -1.06 -16.81
N LEU A 78 9.84 -1.84 -17.47
CA LEU A 78 11.30 -1.79 -17.28
C LEU A 78 11.92 -0.45 -17.70
N GLU A 79 11.32 0.22 -18.68
CA GLU A 79 11.76 1.50 -19.24
C GLU A 79 11.27 2.69 -18.40
N ARG A 80 10.25 2.46 -17.56
CA ARG A 80 9.58 3.47 -16.75
C ARG A 80 10.05 3.50 -15.30
N GLU A 81 11.23 2.95 -15.00
CA GLU A 81 11.79 2.93 -13.64
C GLU A 81 11.94 4.33 -13.04
N SER A 82 12.42 5.31 -13.82
CA SER A 82 12.58 6.70 -13.36
C SER A 82 11.24 7.35 -12.99
N GLU A 83 10.22 7.09 -13.81
CA GLU A 83 8.87 7.53 -13.54
C GLU A 83 8.31 6.84 -12.28
N GLY A 84 8.52 5.53 -12.17
CA GLY A 84 8.19 4.75 -11.00
C GLY A 84 8.79 5.31 -9.72
N ASN A 85 10.06 5.71 -9.75
CA ASN A 85 10.70 6.37 -8.60
C ASN A 85 9.98 7.68 -8.23
N SER A 86 9.64 8.50 -9.22
CA SER A 86 8.90 9.75 -8.99
C SER A 86 7.51 9.50 -8.39
N ILE A 87 6.83 8.44 -8.84
CA ILE A 87 5.55 7.99 -8.28
C ILE A 87 5.73 7.62 -6.82
N LEU A 88 6.72 6.76 -6.50
CA LEU A 88 6.96 6.31 -5.14
C LEU A 88 7.37 7.46 -4.20
N ASP A 89 8.18 8.40 -4.69
CA ASP A 89 8.56 9.59 -3.93
C ASP A 89 7.33 10.45 -3.61
N HIS A 90 6.42 10.61 -4.57
CA HIS A 90 5.20 11.36 -4.34
C HIS A 90 4.25 10.65 -3.36
N ILE A 91 4.11 9.32 -3.47
CA ILE A 91 3.21 8.51 -2.66
C ILE A 91 3.71 8.37 -1.22
N PHE A 92 4.96 7.93 -1.05
CA PHE A 92 5.54 7.63 0.26
C PHE A 92 6.27 8.82 0.88
N GLY A 93 6.78 9.76 0.08
CA GLY A 93 7.52 10.91 0.57
C GLY A 93 8.65 10.52 1.51
N GLY A 94 8.71 11.16 2.68
CA GLY A 94 9.69 10.87 3.71
C GLY A 94 9.62 9.45 4.30
N ASN A 95 8.56 8.68 4.04
CA ASN A 95 8.42 7.31 4.51
C ASN A 95 8.98 6.25 3.54
N LYS A 96 9.44 6.64 2.33
CA LYS A 96 9.88 5.69 1.30
C LYS A 96 10.92 4.69 1.82
N ALA A 97 11.94 5.16 2.52
CA ALA A 97 12.98 4.30 3.08
C ALA A 97 12.43 3.30 4.11
N ASN A 98 11.47 3.70 4.96
CA ASN A 98 10.85 2.81 5.93
C ASN A 98 10.01 1.72 5.24
N VAL A 99 9.27 2.11 4.20
CA VAL A 99 8.48 1.18 3.38
C VAL A 99 9.38 0.18 2.69
N GLU A 100 10.46 0.63 2.05
CA GLU A 100 11.43 -0.26 1.39
C GLU A 100 12.07 -1.26 2.36
N ASN A 101 12.46 -0.83 3.56
CA ASN A 101 12.98 -1.71 4.62
C ASN A 101 11.97 -2.79 5.02
N GLN A 102 10.71 -2.42 5.21
CA GLN A 102 9.66 -3.36 5.58
C GLN A 102 9.36 -4.35 4.46
N LEU A 103 9.28 -3.87 3.21
CA LEU A 103 9.08 -4.74 2.06
C LEU A 103 10.25 -5.71 1.86
N SER A 104 11.49 -5.25 2.06
CA SER A 104 12.68 -6.12 2.04
C SER A 104 12.57 -7.24 3.07
N ALA A 105 12.24 -6.91 4.32
CA ALA A 105 12.10 -7.88 5.40
C ALA A 105 10.99 -8.92 5.15
N ASN A 106 9.88 -8.52 4.54
CA ASN A 106 8.74 -9.40 4.29
C ASN A 106 8.88 -10.26 3.02
N THR A 107 9.63 -9.80 2.02
CA THR A 107 9.75 -10.47 0.71
C THR A 107 11.07 -11.21 0.54
N GLY A 108 12.05 -10.96 1.40
CA GLY A 108 13.41 -11.48 1.26
C GLY A 108 14.19 -10.88 0.08
N ILE A 109 13.68 -9.80 -0.52
CA ILE A 109 14.42 -9.02 -1.53
C ILE A 109 15.40 -8.11 -0.79
N SER A 110 16.64 -8.06 -1.27
CA SER A 110 17.68 -7.24 -0.63
C SER A 110 17.44 -5.73 -0.80
N MET A 111 17.92 -4.93 0.15
CA MET A 111 17.71 -3.48 0.19
C MET A 111 18.27 -2.73 -1.02
N ASP A 112 19.32 -3.24 -1.66
CA ASP A 112 19.88 -2.68 -2.89
C ASP A 112 18.97 -2.89 -4.12
N LYS A 113 18.08 -3.88 -4.07
CA LYS A 113 17.18 -4.21 -5.19
C LYS A 113 15.74 -3.77 -4.97
N ILE A 114 15.29 -3.69 -3.71
CA ILE A 114 13.87 -3.44 -3.42
C ILE A 114 13.38 -2.12 -4.02
N GLY A 115 14.17 -1.04 -3.94
CA GLY A 115 13.82 0.27 -4.50
C GLY A 115 13.64 0.23 -6.03
N PRO A 116 14.68 -0.16 -6.81
CA PRO A 116 14.59 -0.29 -8.26
C PRO A 116 13.46 -1.22 -8.75
N VAL A 117 13.22 -2.32 -8.04
CA VAL A 117 12.16 -3.28 -8.36
C VAL A 117 10.79 -2.65 -8.11
N LEU A 118 10.60 -2.06 -6.93
CA LEU A 118 9.36 -1.39 -6.59
C LEU A 118 9.07 -0.23 -7.56
N ALA A 119 10.10 0.50 -7.96
CA ALA A 119 10.00 1.55 -8.97
C ALA A 119 9.55 1.01 -10.33
N THR A 120 10.07 -0.14 -10.76
CA THR A 120 9.62 -0.80 -12.00
C THR A 120 8.15 -1.24 -11.91
N LEU A 121 7.70 -1.66 -10.73
CA LEU A 121 6.32 -2.15 -10.52
C LEU A 121 5.29 -1.03 -10.30
N ALA A 122 5.71 0.13 -9.81
CA ALA A 122 4.80 1.23 -9.47
C ALA A 122 3.93 1.72 -10.65
N PRO A 123 4.47 1.92 -11.88
CA PRO A 123 3.65 2.28 -13.04
C PRO A 123 2.59 1.22 -13.39
N VAL A 124 2.85 -0.06 -13.12
CA VAL A 124 1.90 -1.16 -13.37
C VAL A 124 0.74 -1.08 -12.39
N ILE A 125 1.02 -0.86 -11.10
CA ILE A 125 -0.01 -0.65 -10.07
C ILE A 125 -0.87 0.57 -10.42
N MET A 126 -0.23 1.67 -10.83
CA MET A 126 -0.92 2.89 -11.26
C MET A 126 -1.78 2.64 -12.51
N GLY A 127 -1.29 1.86 -13.47
CA GLY A 127 -2.04 1.46 -14.66
C GLY A 127 -3.30 0.68 -14.32
N TYR A 128 -3.23 -0.22 -13.34
CA TYR A 128 -4.41 -0.93 -12.84
C TYR A 128 -5.44 0.01 -12.21
N ILE A 129 -4.99 0.96 -11.38
CA ILE A 129 -5.88 1.95 -10.76
C ILE A 129 -6.58 2.80 -11.84
N GLY A 130 -5.85 3.26 -12.85
CA GLY A 130 -6.44 4.04 -13.94
C GLY A 130 -7.41 3.22 -14.81
N GLN A 131 -7.10 1.95 -15.08
CA GLN A 131 -8.04 1.05 -15.75
C GLN A 131 -9.33 0.88 -14.91
N GLN A 132 -9.20 0.68 -13.60
CA GLN A 132 -10.35 0.51 -12.70
C GLN A 132 -11.17 1.80 -12.58
N LYS A 133 -10.51 2.97 -12.62
CA LYS A 133 -11.14 4.29 -12.66
C LYS A 133 -11.98 4.45 -13.92
N GLN A 134 -11.44 4.11 -15.09
CA GLN A 134 -12.17 4.13 -16.37
C GLN A 134 -13.35 3.17 -16.35
N ALA A 135 -13.14 1.94 -15.89
CA ALA A 135 -14.21 0.93 -15.78
C ALA A 135 -15.34 1.37 -14.84
N SER A 136 -15.01 2.15 -13.81
CA SER A 136 -15.96 2.67 -12.82
C SER A 136 -16.53 4.05 -13.18
N ASN A 137 -16.16 4.62 -14.34
CA ASN A 137 -16.55 5.96 -14.80
C ASN A 137 -16.28 7.08 -13.77
N VAL A 138 -15.19 6.96 -13.01
CA VAL A 138 -14.79 7.96 -12.01
C VAL A 138 -14.05 9.08 -12.72
N ASN A 139 -14.69 10.23 -12.89
CA ASN A 139 -14.13 11.36 -13.66
C ASN A 139 -13.62 12.50 -12.78
N SER A 140 -13.78 12.42 -11.45
CA SER A 140 -13.47 13.51 -10.52
C SER A 140 -12.71 12.99 -9.29
N GLY A 141 -11.83 13.82 -8.73
CA GLY A 141 -10.98 13.46 -7.58
C GLY A 141 -11.77 12.98 -6.36
N GLY A 142 -12.98 13.49 -6.13
CA GLY A 142 -13.84 13.07 -5.01
C GLY A 142 -14.26 11.60 -5.03
N GLY A 143 -14.41 10.97 -6.21
CA GLY A 143 -14.77 9.54 -6.32
C GLY A 143 -13.56 8.59 -6.26
N LEU A 144 -12.35 9.15 -6.24
CA LEU A 144 -11.12 8.36 -6.29
C LEU A 144 -10.84 7.67 -4.95
N GLY A 145 -11.14 8.33 -3.83
CA GLY A 145 -11.03 7.72 -2.50
C GLY A 145 -11.92 6.49 -2.35
N ASP A 146 -13.16 6.55 -2.85
CA ASP A 146 -14.12 5.44 -2.83
C ASP A 146 -13.67 4.30 -3.74
N LEU A 147 -13.16 4.62 -4.93
CA LEU A 147 -12.58 3.64 -5.84
C LEU A 147 -11.42 2.87 -5.20
N LEU A 148 -10.45 3.60 -4.64
CA LEU A 148 -9.27 3.03 -3.99
C LEU A 148 -9.68 2.20 -2.76
N GLY A 149 -10.65 2.68 -1.99
CA GLY A 149 -11.25 1.94 -0.88
C GLY A 149 -11.94 0.65 -1.33
N GLY A 150 -12.66 0.69 -2.46
CA GLY A 150 -13.30 -0.47 -3.06
C GLY A 150 -12.29 -1.51 -3.55
N ILE A 151 -11.18 -1.08 -4.15
CA ILE A 151 -10.09 -2.00 -4.55
C ILE A 151 -9.49 -2.70 -3.33
N LEU A 152 -9.22 -1.95 -2.24
CA LEU A 152 -8.71 -2.53 -0.99
C LEU A 152 -9.71 -3.49 -0.34
N GLY A 153 -10.99 -3.10 -0.25
CA GLY A 153 -12.03 -3.95 0.32
C GLY A 153 -12.28 -5.22 -0.48
N GLY A 154 -12.33 -5.11 -1.81
CA GLY A 154 -12.52 -6.26 -2.71
C GLY A 154 -11.38 -7.27 -2.62
N SER A 155 -10.14 -6.78 -2.57
CA SER A 155 -8.96 -7.65 -2.40
C SER A 155 -8.92 -8.36 -1.04
N ALA A 156 -9.35 -7.70 0.04
CA ALA A 156 -9.46 -8.33 1.36
C ALA A 156 -10.54 -9.44 1.39
N GLN A 157 -11.70 -9.21 0.79
CA GLN A 157 -12.78 -10.21 0.70
C GLN A 157 -12.38 -11.42 -0.17
N GLU A 158 -11.67 -11.20 -1.26
CA GLU A 158 -11.21 -12.27 -2.15
C GLU A 158 -10.07 -13.09 -1.55
N ALA A 159 -9.19 -12.45 -0.77
CA ALA A 159 -8.18 -13.14 0.03
C ALA A 159 -8.84 -14.04 1.08
N GLN A 160 -9.88 -13.56 1.77
CA GLN A 160 -10.60 -14.34 2.78
C GLN A 160 -11.43 -15.50 2.19
N ALA A 161 -11.88 -15.38 0.93
CA ALA A 161 -12.61 -16.44 0.23
C ALA A 161 -11.70 -17.49 -0.44
N SER A 162 -10.41 -17.19 -0.59
CA SER A 162 -9.44 -18.05 -1.28
C SER A 162 -8.65 -18.92 -0.29
N ASN A 163 -8.73 -20.25 -0.42
CA ASN A 163 -7.92 -21.22 0.34
C ASN A 163 -6.46 -21.33 -0.17
N ASN A 164 -5.84 -20.21 -0.55
CA ASN A 164 -4.52 -20.17 -1.17
C ASN A 164 -3.46 -19.83 -0.10
N PRO A 165 -2.22 -20.37 -0.08
CA PRO A 165 -1.20 -19.96 0.90
C PRO A 165 -0.87 -18.46 0.86
N LEU A 166 -1.19 -17.80 -0.26
CA LEU A 166 -1.13 -16.34 -0.39
C LEU A 166 -2.16 -15.63 0.50
N SER A 167 -3.29 -16.26 0.82
CA SER A 167 -4.28 -15.74 1.77
C SER A 167 -3.83 -15.85 3.22
N ASP A 168 -2.96 -16.80 3.57
CA ASP A 168 -2.33 -16.83 4.90
C ASP A 168 -1.32 -15.68 5.05
N ILE A 169 -0.57 -15.38 3.98
CA ILE A 169 0.35 -14.23 3.94
C ILE A 169 -0.45 -12.93 3.97
N LEU A 170 -1.44 -12.78 3.10
CA LEU A 170 -2.32 -11.59 3.09
C LEU A 170 -3.11 -11.47 4.40
N GLY A 171 -3.60 -12.57 4.96
CA GLY A 171 -4.37 -12.62 6.19
C GLY A 171 -3.54 -12.34 7.44
N SER A 172 -2.28 -12.77 7.48
CA SER A 172 -1.36 -12.41 8.57
C SER A 172 -0.89 -10.95 8.45
N VAL A 173 -0.69 -10.48 7.22
CA VAL A 173 -0.23 -9.11 6.93
C VAL A 173 -1.35 -8.07 7.11
N ILE A 174 -2.55 -8.34 6.60
CA ILE A 174 -3.72 -7.44 6.60
C ILE A 174 -4.67 -7.75 7.78
N GLY A 175 -4.92 -9.03 8.06
CA GLY A 175 -5.84 -9.49 9.11
C GLY A 175 -5.22 -9.69 10.50
N GLY A 176 -3.91 -9.44 10.65
CA GLY A 176 -3.20 -9.46 11.93
C GLY A 176 -3.69 -8.44 12.99
N ALA A 177 -4.72 -7.65 12.68
CA ALA A 177 -5.36 -6.72 13.63
C ALA A 177 -6.14 -7.41 14.77
N THR A 178 -6.32 -8.75 14.75
CA THR A 178 -7.17 -9.44 15.74
C THR A 178 -6.43 -10.43 16.66
N GLN A 179 -5.11 -10.65 16.51
CA GLN A 179 -4.41 -11.53 17.44
C GLN A 179 -2.92 -11.21 17.61
N SER A 180 -2.64 -10.38 18.63
CA SER A 180 -1.48 -10.46 19.53
C SER A 180 -0.22 -11.19 19.01
N SER A 181 0.61 -10.53 18.19
CA SER A 181 2.08 -10.52 18.31
C SER A 181 2.64 -9.54 17.27
N GLY A 182 3.41 -8.55 17.72
CA GLY A 182 3.77 -7.35 16.94
C GLY A 182 4.57 -7.59 15.66
N GLY A 183 4.37 -6.72 14.67
CA GLY A 183 5.19 -6.63 13.46
C GLY A 183 4.45 -6.70 12.11
N GLY A 184 3.13 -6.51 12.06
CA GLY A 184 2.36 -6.57 10.81
C GLY A 184 2.21 -5.24 10.06
N LEU A 185 1.71 -5.28 8.82
CA LEU A 185 1.27 -4.05 8.12
C LEU A 185 0.18 -3.30 8.91
N GLY A 186 -0.57 -3.97 9.79
CA GLY A 186 -1.49 -3.32 10.73
C GLY A 186 -0.83 -2.34 11.69
N ASP A 187 0.38 -2.64 12.19
CA ASP A 187 1.16 -1.71 13.02
C ASP A 187 1.75 -0.57 12.17
N ILE A 188 2.09 -0.85 10.90
CA ILE A 188 2.65 0.12 9.96
C ILE A 188 1.57 1.12 9.52
N LEU A 189 0.40 0.61 9.16
CA LEU A 189 -0.78 1.42 8.89
C LEU A 189 -1.22 2.12 10.17
N GLY A 190 -1.28 1.46 11.32
CA GLY A 190 -1.63 2.09 12.60
C GLY A 190 -0.69 3.22 13.01
N SER A 191 0.62 3.04 12.85
CA SER A 191 1.63 4.06 13.19
C SER A 191 1.71 5.20 12.17
N VAL A 192 1.54 4.92 10.87
CA VAL A 192 1.64 5.95 9.81
C VAL A 192 0.30 6.64 9.50
N LEU A 193 -0.82 5.94 9.68
CA LEU A 193 -2.18 6.43 9.44
C LEU A 193 -2.85 6.93 10.72
N GLY A 194 -2.47 6.41 11.89
CA GLY A 194 -3.13 6.65 13.17
C GLY A 194 -2.29 7.35 14.25
N GLY A 195 -1.18 8.02 13.90
CA GLY A 195 -0.35 8.79 14.82
C GLY A 195 -0.98 10.11 15.30
N GLY A 196 -2.25 10.08 15.74
CA GLY A 196 -3.00 11.28 16.12
C GLY A 196 -4.29 11.02 16.88
N ASN A 197 -4.28 10.16 17.91
CA ASN A 197 -5.04 10.30 19.16
C ASN A 197 -5.21 8.94 19.86
N GLN A 198 -4.44 8.73 20.92
CA GLN A 198 -4.93 8.35 22.25
C GLN A 198 -3.75 7.95 23.15
N GLN A 199 -3.37 8.85 24.05
CA GLN A 199 -3.22 8.59 25.49
C GLN A 199 -2.50 9.77 26.12
N GLN A 200 -3.27 10.81 26.45
CA GLN A 200 -2.99 11.55 27.68
C GLN A 200 -3.90 10.96 28.75
N GLN A 201 -3.56 9.73 29.16
CA GLN A 201 -3.98 9.22 30.44
C GLN A 201 -3.15 9.98 31.47
N SER A 202 -3.69 11.12 31.92
CA SER A 202 -3.20 11.90 33.03
C SER A 202 -3.34 11.08 34.32
N GLN A 203 -2.40 10.16 34.49
CA GLN A 203 -2.08 9.57 35.78
C GLN A 203 -0.92 10.36 36.38
N GLN A 204 -1.20 11.58 36.84
CA GLN A 204 -0.35 12.25 37.83
C GLN A 204 -1.13 13.35 38.54
N GLY A 205 -1.07 13.34 39.87
CA GLY A 205 -1.44 14.48 40.69
C GLY A 205 -2.53 14.16 41.71
N GLY A 206 -2.12 13.55 42.82
CA GLY A 206 -2.99 13.30 43.96
C GLY A 206 -3.65 14.58 44.48
N LEU A 207 -4.96 14.65 44.33
CA LEU A 207 -5.82 15.60 45.05
C LEU A 207 -6.38 14.99 46.35
N GLY A 208 -5.96 13.77 46.71
CA GLY A 208 -6.30 13.12 47.97
C GLY A 208 -5.52 13.63 49.20
N GLY A 209 -4.55 14.54 49.02
CA GLY A 209 -3.73 15.08 50.12
C GLY A 209 -4.23 16.40 50.72
N LEU A 210 -5.24 17.05 50.13
CA LEU A 210 -5.68 18.39 50.55
C LEU A 210 -7.00 18.41 51.35
N LEU A 211 -7.70 17.28 51.42
CA LEU A 211 -8.95 17.16 52.21
C LEU A 211 -8.71 16.65 53.64
N GLY A 212 -7.53 16.13 53.96
CA GLY A 212 -7.20 15.62 55.30
C GLY A 212 -6.63 16.66 56.27
N SER A 213 -6.12 17.80 55.77
CA SER A 213 -5.40 18.80 56.59
C SER A 213 -6.24 20.02 56.99
N ILE A 214 -7.53 20.08 56.61
CA ILE A 214 -8.42 21.23 56.88
C ILE A 214 -9.48 20.91 57.95
N PHE A 215 -9.72 19.63 58.29
CA PHE A 215 -10.72 19.23 59.30
C PHE A 215 -10.13 18.78 60.65
N GLY A 216 -8.84 19.04 60.89
CA GLY A 216 -8.13 18.70 62.12
C GLY A 216 -7.94 19.89 63.07
N LYS A 217 -9.03 20.45 63.59
CA LYS A 217 -9.11 21.10 64.91
C LYS A 217 -10.56 21.34 65.32
#